data_AF-D5P2Z7-F1
#
_entry.id   AF-D5P2Z7-F1
#
_cell.length_a   1.000
_cell.length_b   1.000
_cell.length_c   1.000
_cell.angle_alpha   90.00
_cell.angle_beta   90.00
_cell.angle_gamma   90.00
#
_symmetry.space_group_name_H-M   'P 1'
#
loop_
_entity.id
_entity.type
_entity.pdbx_description
1 polymer ?
#
loop_
_entity_poly.entity_id
_entity_poly.type
_entity_poly.pdbx_seq_one_letter_code
_entity_poly.pdbx_strand_id
1 'polypeptide(L)' 'MTMRQEATRALYEGSLAEPGDRNPYAGRSLILAKLWMRGYRRMLLVRINSGPAMQKYLAARAAVEHSSR' A
#
# COMPACT_ATOMS: atom_id res chain seq x y z
N MET A 1 22.82 -9.54 10.61
CA MET A 1 21.94 -8.65 9.80
C MET A 1 22.26 -7.21 10.15
N THR A 2 22.27 -6.29 9.19
CA THR A 2 22.39 -4.84 9.50
C THR A 2 21.01 -4.20 9.64
N MET A 3 20.90 -3.08 10.38
CA MET A 3 19.64 -2.33 10.51
C MET A 3 19.04 -1.95 9.14
N ARG A 4 19.89 -1.63 8.16
CA ARG A 4 19.46 -1.34 6.78
C ARG A 4 18.83 -2.57 6.10
N GLN A 5 19.39 -3.76 6.31
CA GLN A 5 18.83 -5.00 5.77
C GLN A 5 17.48 -5.32 6.40
N GLU A 6 17.35 -5.18 7.72
CA GLU A 6 16.09 -5.40 8.43
C GLU A 6 15.02 -4.37 8.03
N ALA A 7 15.40 -3.10 7.89
CA ALA A 7 14.52 -2.04 7.40
C ALA A 7 14.01 -2.32 5.98
N THR A 8 14.90 -2.73 5.08
CA THR A 8 14.54 -3.11 3.70
C THR A 8 13.59 -4.30 3.70
N ARG A 9 13.89 -5.32 4.52
CA ARG A 9 13.07 -6.51 4.67
C ARG A 9 11.67 -6.17 5.19
N ALA A 10 11.57 -5.38 6.27
CA ALA A 10 10.29 -4.99 6.85
C ALA A 10 9.42 -4.24 5.82
N LEU A 11 10.01 -3.32 5.06
CA LEU A 11 9.31 -2.60 4.00
C LEU A 11 8.80 -3.55 2.90
N TYR A 12 9.64 -4.50 2.47
CA TYR A 12 9.29 -5.47 1.44
C TYR A 12 8.18 -6.43 1.90
N GLU A 13 8.30 -6.98 3.11
CA GLU A 13 7.27 -7.84 3.71
C GLU A 13 5.91 -7.13 3.80
N GLY A 14 5.91 -5.84 4.15
CA GLY A 14 4.69 -5.04 4.14
C GLY A 14 4.06 -4.94 2.76
N SER A 15 4.85 -4.79 1.70
CA SER A 15 4.34 -4.71 0.33
C SER A 15 3.81 -6.03 -0.23
N LEU A 16 4.18 -7.16 0.37
CA LEU A 16 3.72 -8.50 0.00
C LEU A 16 2.55 -9.02 0.85
N ALA A 17 2.21 -8.32 1.94
CA ALA A 17 1.15 -8.73 2.84
C ALA A 17 -0.25 -8.67 2.18
N GLU A 18 -1.20 -9.36 2.79
CA GLU A 18 -2.60 -9.41 2.38
C GLU A 18 -3.49 -8.51 3.24
N PRO A 19 -4.61 -7.99 2.71
CA PRO A 19 -5.56 -7.20 3.50
C PRO A 19 -6.01 -7.93 4.76
N GLY A 20 -5.77 -7.32 5.91
CA GLY A 20 -6.09 -7.88 7.23
C GLY A 20 -4.91 -8.51 7.95
N ASP A 21 -3.76 -8.67 7.28
CA ASP A 21 -2.55 -9.17 7.91
C ASP A 21 -2.09 -8.28 9.07
N ARG A 22 -1.66 -8.94 10.15
CA ARG A 22 -1.12 -8.26 11.33
C ARG A 22 0.34 -7.91 11.11
N ASN A 23 0.74 -6.71 11.52
CA ASN A 23 2.13 -6.27 11.45
C ASN A 23 3.01 -7.10 12.42
N PRO A 24 3.95 -7.92 11.92
CA PRO A 24 4.75 -8.82 12.76
C PRO A 24 5.77 -8.09 13.65
N TYR A 25 6.05 -6.82 13.35
CA TYR A 25 6.98 -5.98 14.11
C TYR A 25 6.29 -5.13 15.19
N ALA A 26 4.95 -5.14 15.25
CA ALA A 26 4.20 -4.42 16.27
C ALA A 26 4.63 -4.89 17.68
N GLY A 27 4.97 -3.95 18.55
CA GLY A 27 5.47 -4.23 19.90
C GLY A 27 6.91 -4.75 19.97
N ARG A 28 7.57 -5.06 18.85
CA ARG A 28 8.97 -5.52 18.80
C ARG A 28 9.92 -4.40 18.40
N SER A 29 9.56 -3.60 17.39
CA SER A 29 10.35 -2.46 16.95
C SER A 29 9.45 -1.44 16.26
N LEU A 30 9.42 -0.22 16.79
CA LEU A 30 8.61 0.87 16.23
C LEU A 30 9.06 1.23 14.81
N ILE A 31 10.36 1.23 14.55
CA ILE A 31 10.92 1.60 13.24
C ILE A 31 10.54 0.55 12.20
N LEU A 32 10.74 -0.73 12.49
CA LEU A 32 10.40 -1.81 11.57
C LEU A 32 8.87 -1.89 11.34
N ALA A 33 8.08 -1.68 12.39
CA ALA A 33 6.63 -1.63 12.27
C ALA A 33 6.16 -0.50 11.33
N LYS A 34 6.76 0.69 11.40
CA LYS A 34 6.45 1.81 10.50
C LYS A 34 6.84 1.51 9.05
N LEU A 35 7.98 0.85 8.83
CA LEU A 35 8.43 0.48 7.48
C LEU A 35 7.54 -0.59 6.85
N TRP A 36 7.18 -1.62 7.61
CA TRP A 36 6.19 -2.61 7.17
C TRP A 36 4.85 -1.95 6.83
N MET A 37 4.35 -1.07 7.69
CA MET A 37 3.09 -0.36 7.44
C MET A 37 3.15 0.52 6.19
N ARG A 38 4.31 1.12 5.88
CA ARG A 38 4.51 1.87 4.64
C ARG A 38 4.39 0.97 3.40
N GLY A 39 5.00 -0.21 3.44
CA GLY A 39 4.87 -1.22 2.38
C GLY A 39 3.42 -1.65 2.19
N TYR A 40 2.75 -1.96 3.30
CA TYR A 40 1.35 -2.39 3.33
C TYR A 40 0.40 -1.36 2.74
N ARG A 41 0.53 -0.08 3.13
CA ARG A 41 -0.27 1.01 2.57
C ARG A 41 -0.03 1.21 1.08
N ARG A 42 1.22 1.06 0.62
CA ARG A 42 1.53 1.13 -0.82
C ARG A 42 0.84 0.00 -1.59
N MET A 43 0.87 -1.21 -1.06
CA MET A 43 0.16 -2.36 -1.63
C MET A 43 -1.36 -2.10 -1.69
N LEU A 44 -1.97 -1.64 -0.60
CA LEU A 44 -3.41 -1.32 -0.57
C LEU A 44 -3.78 -0.25 -1.59
N LEU A 45 -2.97 0.82 -1.69
CA LEU A 45 -3.19 1.89 -2.66
C LEU A 45 -3.22 1.35 -4.10
N VAL A 46 -2.27 0.47 -4.45
CA VAL A 46 -2.24 -0.18 -5.77
C VAL A 46 -3.49 -1.01 -5.99
N ARG A 47 -3.87 -1.89 -5.05
CA ARG A 47 -5.06 -2.74 -5.20
C ARG A 47 -6.34 -1.93 -5.35
N ILE A 48 -6.50 -0.86 -4.57
CA ILE A 48 -7.66 0.03 -4.66
C ILE A 48 -7.70 0.72 -6.03
N ASN A 49 -6.57 1.26 -6.49
CA ASN A 49 -6.51 2.03 -7.72
C ASN A 49 -6.59 1.18 -8.99
N SER A 50 -6.07 -0.04 -8.95
CA SER A 50 -6.10 -0.98 -10.07
C SER A 50 -7.40 -1.78 -10.15
N GLY A 51 -8.28 -1.65 -9.16
CA GLY A 51 -9.55 -2.38 -9.11
C GLY A 51 -10.55 -1.94 -10.19
N PRO A 52 -11.38 -2.86 -10.74
CA PRO A 52 -12.36 -2.53 -11.78
C PRO A 52 -13.33 -1.41 -11.40
N ALA A 53 -13.73 -1.37 -10.12
CA ALA A 53 -14.63 -0.32 -9.60
C ALA A 53 -13.98 1.07 -9.66
N MET A 54 -12.70 1.19 -9.26
CA MET A 54 -11.99 2.47 -9.33
C MET A 54 -11.76 2.87 -10.79
N GLN A 55 -11.39 1.94 -11.66
CA GLN A 55 -11.23 2.23 -13.10
C GLN A 55 -12.53 2.74 -13.72
N LYS A 56 -13.68 2.12 -13.39
CA LYS A 56 -15.00 2.60 -13.84
C LYS A 56 -15.32 3.99 -13.32
N TYR A 57 -15.04 4.26 -12.04
CA TYR A 57 -15.22 5.58 -11.44
C TYR A 57 -14.36 6.65 -12.14
N LEU A 58 -13.07 6.37 -12.36
CA LEU A 58 -12.15 7.30 -13.02
C LEU A 58 -12.56 7.57 -14.47
N ALA A 59 -12.98 6.54 -15.21
CA ALA A 59 -13.47 6.70 -16.58
C ALA A 59 -14.73 7.58 -16.66
N ALA A 60 -15.70 7.35 -15.77
CA ALA A 60 -16.92 8.16 -15.71
C ALA A 60 -16.60 9.63 -15.35
N ARG A 61 -15.70 9.85 -14.41
CA ARG A 61 -15.27 11.19 -14.01
C ARG A 61 -14.56 11.93 -15.16
N ALA A 62 -13.67 11.25 -15.88
CA ALA A 62 -12.96 11.84 -17.03
C ALA A 62 -13.93 12.24 -18.16
N ALA A 63 -14.99 11.45 -18.39
CA ALA A 63 -16.02 11.78 -19.37
C ALA A 63 -16.78 13.08 -19.02
N VAL A 64 -17.13 13.28 -17.75
CA VAL A 64 -17.79 14.51 -17.26
C VAL A 64 -16.88 15.73 -17.39
N GLU A 65 -15.59 15.59 -17.08
CA GLU A 65 -14.60 16.66 -17.23
C GLU A 65 -14.40 17.05 -18.70
N HIS A 66 -14.50 16.10 -19.64
CA HIS A 66 -14.41 16.36 -21.07
C HIS A 66 -15.67 17.02 -21.64
N SER A 67 -16.87 16.63 -21.19
CA SER A 67 -18.13 17.25 -21.64
C SER A 67 -18.34 18.68 -21.14
N SER A 68 -17.60 19.09 -20.11
CA SER A 68 -17.71 20.42 -19.48
C SER A 68 -16.70 21.44 -20.03
N ARG A 69 -15.88 21.04 -21.00
CA ARG A 69 -14.78 21.82 -21.57
C ARG A 69 -15.06 22.13 -23.04
#